data_AF-A0A2I1GUL4-F1
#
_entry.id   AF-A0A2I1GUL4-F1
#
_cell.length_a   1.000
_cell.length_b   1.000
_cell.length_c   1.000
_cell.angle_alpha   90.00
_cell.angle_beta   90.00
_cell.angle_gamma   90.00
#
_symmetry.space_group_name_H-M   'P 1'
#
loop_
_entity.id
_entity.type
_entity.pdbx_description
1 polymer ?
#
loop_
_entity_poly.entity_id
_entity_poly.type
_entity_poly.pdbx_seq_one_letter_code
_entity_poly.pdbx_strand_id
1 'polypeptide(L)'
;PLEKRETSFPPCPGLPPDAVGLDVKMTPDPFAPGQEETFDIKGTLKNDIITGDLLGIAFINLAEKHPVGGPLIVDICSLPGVTCPIKAGTTFSTTQKYIAPGAEELPKSYAIVIAIEHGNPPDNVALACSAAIFGASEPPAVPADLDFWGFL
;
A
#
# COMPACT_ATOMS: atom_id res chain seq x y z
N PRO A 1 -11.98 -28.39 7.03
CA PRO A 1 -12.19 -26.95 7.30
C PRO A 1 -11.29 -26.13 6.38
N LEU A 2 -11.87 -25.28 5.51
CA LEU A 2 -11.08 -24.29 4.78
C LEU A 2 -10.67 -23.21 5.78
N GLU A 3 -9.46 -23.33 6.32
CA GLU A 3 -8.82 -22.26 7.08
C GLU A 3 -8.67 -21.06 6.14
N LYS A 4 -9.55 -20.06 6.30
CA LYS A 4 -9.48 -18.79 5.57
C LYS A 4 -8.16 -18.13 6.01
N ARG A 5 -7.13 -18.17 5.16
CA ARG A 5 -5.83 -17.57 5.48
C ARG A 5 -5.98 -16.05 5.42
N GLU A 6 -5.68 -15.39 6.53
CA GLU A 6 -5.58 -13.93 6.60
C GLU A 6 -4.45 -13.46 5.67
N THR A 7 -4.71 -12.42 4.89
CA THR A 7 -3.73 -11.80 4.00
C THR A 7 -2.70 -11.06 4.84
N SER A 8 -1.42 -11.38 4.67
CA SER A 8 -0.33 -10.70 5.37
C SER A 8 0.32 -9.65 4.47
N PHE A 9 0.57 -8.47 5.05
CA PHE A 9 1.26 -7.35 4.41
C PHE A 9 2.61 -7.11 5.09
N PRO A 10 3.67 -7.88 4.76
CA PRO A 10 5.02 -7.58 5.23
C PRO A 10 5.54 -6.24 4.65
N PRO A 11 6.58 -5.65 5.27
CA PRO A 11 7.28 -4.51 4.71
C PRO A 11 7.74 -4.78 3.28
N CYS A 12 7.67 -3.77 2.42
CA CYS A 12 8.17 -3.88 1.06
C CYS A 12 9.69 -4.16 1.07
N PRO A 13 10.20 -5.03 0.19
CA PRO A 13 11.63 -5.24 0.04
C PRO A 13 12.29 -4.00 -0.57
N GLY A 14 13.56 -3.78 -0.22
CA GLY A 14 14.30 -2.60 -0.70
C GLY A 14 13.89 -1.29 -0.04
N LEU A 15 13.04 -1.31 0.99
CA LEU A 15 12.67 -0.12 1.76
C LEU A 15 13.92 0.64 2.23
N PRO A 16 13.96 1.99 2.06
CA PRO A 16 15.01 2.81 2.62
C PRO A 16 15.15 2.60 4.15
N PRO A 17 16.35 2.80 4.73
CA PRO A 17 16.56 2.61 6.18
C PRO A 17 15.60 3.41 7.07
N ASP A 18 15.14 4.57 6.59
CA ASP A 18 14.25 5.47 7.31
C ASP A 18 12.77 5.23 7.02
N ALA A 19 12.45 4.24 6.17
CA ALA A 19 11.09 3.80 5.93
C ALA A 19 10.69 2.65 6.87
N VAL A 20 9.38 2.43 7.01
CA VAL A 20 8.82 1.38 7.89
C VAL A 20 7.78 0.51 7.17
N GLY A 21 7.51 -0.67 7.73
CA GLY A 21 6.30 -1.43 7.38
C GLY A 21 5.06 -0.83 8.03
N LEU A 22 3.90 -1.06 7.41
CA LEU A 22 2.58 -0.71 7.89
C LEU A 22 1.88 -1.96 8.41
N ASP A 23 1.07 -1.80 9.46
CA ASP A 23 0.09 -2.79 9.88
C ASP A 23 -1.20 -2.55 9.08
N VAL A 24 -1.54 -3.49 8.21
CA VAL A 24 -2.66 -3.38 7.26
C VAL A 24 -3.62 -4.53 7.49
N LYS A 25 -4.90 -4.19 7.68
CA LYS A 25 -6.00 -5.14 7.66
C LYS A 25 -6.97 -4.80 6.53
N MET A 26 -7.42 -5.81 5.82
CA MET A 26 -8.33 -5.67 4.69
C MET A 26 -9.66 -6.35 5.01
N THR A 27 -10.77 -5.79 4.53
CA THR A 27 -12.10 -6.40 4.67
C THR A 27 -12.92 -6.20 3.39
N PRO A 28 -13.43 -7.28 2.77
CA PRO A 28 -13.22 -8.70 3.10
C PRO A 28 -11.77 -9.20 2.94
N ASP A 29 -11.45 -10.30 3.63
CA ASP A 29 -10.16 -11.01 3.49
C ASP A 29 -10.39 -12.53 3.25
N PRO A 30 -9.98 -13.11 2.12
CA PRO A 30 -9.35 -12.43 0.98
C PRO A 30 -10.33 -11.44 0.34
N PHE A 31 -9.79 -10.41 -0.33
CA PHE A 31 -10.58 -9.40 -1.01
C PHE A 31 -11.51 -10.02 -2.07
N ALA A 32 -12.59 -9.32 -2.38
CA ALA A 32 -13.54 -9.69 -3.41
C ALA A 32 -13.28 -8.83 -4.67
N PRO A 33 -12.82 -9.42 -5.79
CA PRO A 33 -12.58 -8.67 -7.01
C PRO A 33 -13.81 -7.89 -7.49
N GLY A 34 -13.59 -6.65 -7.94
CA GLY A 34 -14.65 -5.74 -8.40
C GLY A 34 -15.59 -5.23 -7.31
N GLN A 35 -15.28 -5.44 -6.02
CA GLN A 35 -16.08 -4.96 -4.89
C GLN A 35 -15.32 -3.89 -4.10
N GLU A 36 -16.06 -3.15 -3.26
CA GLU A 36 -15.47 -2.23 -2.30
C GLU A 36 -14.77 -3.01 -1.19
N GLU A 37 -13.50 -2.68 -0.99
CA GLU A 37 -12.64 -3.17 0.07
C GLU A 37 -12.39 -2.05 1.09
N THR A 38 -12.27 -2.43 2.35
CA THR A 38 -11.87 -1.54 3.44
C THR A 38 -10.47 -1.89 3.92
N PHE A 39 -9.58 -0.92 3.95
CA PHE A 39 -8.20 -1.04 4.44
C PHE A 39 -8.04 -0.22 5.72
N ASP A 40 -7.85 -0.90 6.85
CA ASP A 40 -7.40 -0.30 8.10
C ASP A 40 -5.87 -0.29 8.12
N ILE A 41 -5.28 0.90 8.11
CA ILE A 41 -3.85 1.11 7.93
C ILE A 41 -3.30 1.82 9.17
N LYS A 42 -2.24 1.26 9.74
CA LYS A 42 -1.54 1.82 10.90
C LYS A 42 -0.03 1.80 10.69
N GLY A 43 0.66 2.77 11.26
CA GLY A 43 2.11 2.80 11.22
C GLY A 43 2.70 3.81 12.18
N THR A 44 3.88 3.50 12.72
CA THR A 44 4.69 4.44 13.50
C THR A 44 5.91 4.80 12.66
N LEU A 45 5.84 5.95 11.98
CA LEU A 45 6.86 6.37 11.02
C LEU A 45 8.10 6.93 11.75
N LYS A 46 9.27 6.83 11.09
CA LYS A 46 10.53 7.41 11.57
C LYS A 46 10.70 8.88 11.18
N ASN A 47 9.91 9.35 10.21
CA ASN A 47 9.86 10.73 9.75
C ASN A 47 8.50 11.35 10.11
N ASP A 48 8.46 12.69 10.19
CA ASP A 48 7.20 13.42 10.34
C ASP A 48 6.33 13.20 9.10
N ILE A 49 5.02 13.06 9.28
CA ILE A 49 4.04 13.22 8.19
C ILE A 49 3.66 14.69 8.14
N ILE A 50 3.89 15.33 6.99
CA ILE A 50 3.65 16.75 6.77
C ILE A 50 2.70 16.99 5.60
N THR A 51 2.26 18.24 5.43
CA THR A 51 1.36 18.63 4.33
C THR A 51 1.96 18.25 2.98
N GLY A 52 1.18 17.55 2.17
CA GLY A 52 1.59 17.04 0.86
C GLY A 52 2.01 15.58 0.86
N ASP A 53 2.15 14.94 2.03
CA ASP A 53 2.44 13.52 2.11
C ASP A 53 1.22 12.68 1.70
N LEU A 54 1.46 11.70 0.85
CA LEU A 54 0.42 10.91 0.19
C LEU A 54 0.39 9.49 0.73
N LEU A 55 -0.81 8.95 0.89
CA LEU A 55 -1.06 7.52 1.08
C LEU A 55 -1.59 6.94 -0.23
N GLY A 56 -0.90 5.91 -0.74
CA GLY A 56 -1.27 5.16 -1.93
C GLY A 56 -1.74 3.75 -1.59
N ILE A 57 -2.79 3.28 -2.28
CA ILE A 57 -3.18 1.86 -2.33
C ILE A 57 -3.31 1.46 -3.81
N ALA A 58 -2.59 0.43 -4.24
CA ALA A 58 -2.70 -0.06 -5.61
C ALA A 58 -2.56 -1.58 -5.69
N PHE A 59 -3.22 -2.13 -6.71
CA PHE A 59 -2.95 -3.48 -7.21
C PHE A 59 -1.92 -3.33 -8.31
N ILE A 60 -0.80 -4.06 -8.22
CA ILE A 60 0.32 -3.94 -9.16
C ILE A 60 0.47 -5.26 -9.92
N ASN A 61 0.47 -5.20 -11.25
CA ASN A 61 0.86 -6.33 -12.08
C ASN A 61 2.37 -6.54 -11.94
N LEU A 62 2.80 -7.67 -11.37
CA LEU A 62 4.22 -7.90 -11.13
C LEU A 62 5.03 -8.17 -12.40
N ALA A 63 4.39 -8.59 -13.49
CA ALA A 63 5.05 -8.84 -14.76
C ALA A 63 5.31 -7.53 -15.53
N GLU A 64 4.30 -6.67 -15.57
CA GLU A 64 4.36 -5.38 -16.28
C GLU A 64 4.88 -4.24 -15.40
N LYS A 65 4.94 -4.48 -14.09
CA LYS A 65 5.22 -3.53 -13.02
C LYS A 65 4.22 -2.37 -12.90
N HIS A 66 3.15 -2.31 -13.68
CA HIS A 66 2.18 -1.21 -13.62
C HIS A 66 0.97 -1.51 -12.73
N PRO A 67 0.26 -0.47 -12.23
CA PRO A 67 -1.04 -0.63 -11.58
C PRO A 67 -2.06 -1.32 -12.47
N VAL A 68 -2.83 -2.21 -11.85
CA VAL A 68 -4.06 -2.79 -12.39
C VAL A 68 -5.18 -1.83 -12.05
N GLY A 69 -5.72 -1.14 -13.06
CA GLY A 69 -6.71 -0.09 -12.85
C GLY A 69 -6.12 1.18 -12.23
N GLY A 70 -6.97 2.00 -11.62
CA GLY A 70 -6.57 3.24 -10.97
C GLY A 70 -6.20 3.02 -9.51
N PRO A 71 -5.03 3.48 -9.03
CA PRO A 71 -4.71 3.45 -7.61
C PRO A 71 -5.54 4.46 -6.82
N LEU A 72 -5.72 4.20 -5.52
CA LEU A 72 -6.20 5.21 -4.58
C LEU A 72 -5.01 6.04 -4.11
N ILE A 73 -5.13 7.36 -4.20
CA ILE A 73 -4.14 8.31 -3.65
C ILE A 73 -4.90 9.31 -2.78
N VAL A 74 -4.46 9.48 -1.54
CA VAL A 74 -5.06 10.43 -0.61
C VAL A 74 -3.98 11.29 0.03
N ASP A 75 -4.22 12.61 0.11
CA ASP A 75 -3.43 13.51 0.94
C ASP A 75 -3.76 13.26 2.42
N ILE A 76 -2.77 12.77 3.17
CA ILE A 76 -2.96 12.35 4.56
C ILE A 76 -3.41 13.53 5.42
N CYS A 77 -2.89 14.72 5.19
CA CYS A 77 -3.18 15.91 5.99
C CYS A 77 -4.56 16.49 5.71
N SER A 78 -5.19 16.08 4.61
CA SER A 78 -6.56 16.43 4.24
C SER A 78 -7.59 15.40 4.74
N LEU A 79 -7.15 14.30 5.37
CA LEU A 79 -8.05 13.28 5.91
C LEU A 79 -8.83 13.80 7.14
N PRO A 80 -10.12 13.44 7.28
CA PRO A 80 -10.91 13.80 8.46
C PRO A 80 -10.28 13.30 9.76
N GLY A 81 -10.14 14.19 10.74
CA GLY A 81 -9.58 13.85 12.06
C GLY A 81 -8.04 13.76 12.09
N VAL A 82 -7.36 13.98 10.97
CA VAL A 82 -5.90 14.13 10.94
C VAL A 82 -5.52 15.58 11.17
N THR A 83 -4.52 15.82 12.02
CA THR A 83 -3.91 17.14 12.21
C THR A 83 -2.42 17.01 11.93
N CYS A 84 -1.96 17.69 10.88
CA CYS A 84 -0.55 17.73 10.52
C CYS A 84 0.17 18.91 11.19
N PRO A 85 1.48 18.77 11.48
CA PRO A 85 2.31 17.59 11.23
C PRO A 85 2.05 16.47 12.25
N ILE A 86 2.04 15.21 11.80
CA ILE A 86 2.11 14.04 12.69
C ILE A 86 3.59 13.77 12.95
N LYS A 87 4.03 13.87 14.20
CA LYS A 87 5.45 13.75 14.54
C LYS A 87 5.95 12.32 14.41
N ALA A 88 7.19 12.15 13.94
CA ALA A 88 7.91 10.89 13.96
C ALA A 88 7.79 10.18 15.31
N GLY A 89 7.63 8.86 15.30
CA GLY A 89 7.38 8.06 16.49
C GLY A 89 5.93 8.10 17.01
N THR A 90 5.05 8.91 16.41
CA THR A 90 3.60 8.90 16.69
C THR A 90 2.90 7.90 15.78
N THR A 91 1.96 7.13 16.33
CA THR A 91 1.17 6.19 15.52
C THR A 91 0.17 6.95 14.64
N PHE A 92 0.32 6.81 13.34
CA PHE A 92 -0.68 7.16 12.34
C PHE A 92 -1.68 5.99 12.18
N SER A 93 -2.96 6.31 12.01
CA SER A 93 -4.02 5.34 11.75
C SER A 93 -5.06 5.96 10.83
N THR A 94 -5.50 5.20 9.83
CA THR A 94 -6.60 5.60 8.95
C THR A 94 -7.35 4.39 8.42
N THR A 95 -8.57 4.62 7.93
CA THR A 95 -9.37 3.63 7.24
C THR A 95 -9.71 4.17 5.86
N GLN A 96 -9.36 3.42 4.82
CA GLN A 96 -9.60 3.79 3.43
C GLN A 96 -10.50 2.78 2.75
N LYS A 97 -11.36 3.28 1.87
CA LYS A 97 -12.23 2.46 1.02
C LYS A 97 -11.74 2.52 -0.41
N TYR A 98 -11.67 1.36 -1.07
CA TYR A 98 -11.17 1.26 -2.43
C TYR A 98 -11.90 0.16 -3.19
N ILE A 99 -12.28 0.40 -4.44
CA ILE A 99 -12.88 -0.64 -5.29
C ILE A 99 -11.75 -1.44 -5.90
N ALA A 100 -11.64 -2.72 -5.53
CA ALA A 100 -10.62 -3.61 -6.08
C ALA A 100 -10.85 -3.86 -7.59
N PRO A 101 -9.79 -4.10 -8.38
CA PRO A 101 -9.94 -4.49 -9.77
C PRO A 101 -10.81 -5.72 -9.96
N GLY A 102 -11.45 -5.81 -11.13
CA GLY A 102 -12.26 -6.96 -11.52
C GLY A 102 -11.41 -8.24 -11.65
N ALA A 103 -12.02 -9.41 -11.49
CA ALA A 103 -11.30 -10.68 -11.58
C ALA A 103 -10.63 -10.90 -12.96
N GLU A 104 -11.20 -10.35 -14.03
CA GLU A 104 -10.64 -10.43 -15.39
C GLU A 104 -9.47 -9.46 -15.62
N GLU A 105 -9.35 -8.41 -14.80
CA GLU A 105 -8.28 -7.42 -14.86
C GLU A 105 -7.04 -7.87 -14.07
N LEU A 106 -7.24 -8.72 -13.06
CA LEU A 106 -6.15 -9.22 -12.23
C LEU A 106 -5.25 -10.20 -13.01
N PRO A 107 -3.95 -9.93 -13.11
CA PRO A 107 -3.02 -10.82 -13.78
C PRO A 107 -2.77 -12.08 -12.95
N LYS A 108 -2.07 -13.05 -13.54
CA LYS A 108 -1.70 -14.29 -12.84
C LYS A 108 -0.85 -14.07 -11.59
N SER A 109 -0.05 -13.01 -11.57
CA SER A 109 0.78 -12.59 -10.43
C SER A 109 0.67 -11.09 -10.22
N TYR A 110 0.23 -10.68 -9.05
CA TYR A 110 0.07 -9.28 -8.66
C TYR A 110 0.45 -9.08 -7.20
N ALA A 111 0.61 -7.82 -6.80
CA ALA A 111 0.71 -7.42 -5.41
C ALA A 111 -0.35 -6.38 -5.07
N ILE A 112 -0.80 -6.36 -3.82
CA ILE A 112 -1.51 -5.22 -3.25
C ILE A 112 -0.46 -4.46 -2.45
N VAL A 113 -0.22 -3.20 -2.79
CA VAL A 113 0.80 -2.36 -2.16
C VAL A 113 0.13 -1.15 -1.51
N ILE A 114 0.52 -0.89 -0.26
CA ILE A 114 0.13 0.28 0.51
C ILE A 114 1.40 1.03 0.87
N ALA A 115 1.49 2.31 0.52
CA ALA A 115 2.66 3.13 0.75
C ALA A 115 2.32 4.54 1.24
N ILE A 116 3.16 5.10 2.11
CA ILE A 116 3.12 6.51 2.52
C ILE A 116 4.39 7.16 2.03
N GLU A 117 4.27 8.31 1.39
CA GLU A 117 5.40 9.00 0.79
C GLU A 117 5.40 10.49 1.04
N HIS A 118 6.62 11.04 0.99
CA HIS A 118 6.90 12.46 1.10
C HIS A 118 7.28 13.03 -0.26
N GLY A 119 6.74 14.20 -0.60
CA GLY A 119 7.07 14.92 -1.85
C GLY A 119 6.24 14.47 -3.05
N ASN A 120 6.65 14.91 -4.24
CA ASN A 120 5.99 14.59 -5.51
C ASN A 120 6.98 13.86 -6.44
N PRO A 121 6.49 13.01 -7.36
CA PRO A 121 7.33 12.45 -8.40
C PRO A 121 8.10 13.53 -9.19
N PRO A 122 9.36 13.28 -9.58
CA PRO A 122 10.14 12.05 -9.37
C PRO A 122 10.94 12.03 -8.05
N ASP A 123 10.81 13.05 -7.21
CA ASP A 123 11.62 13.25 -6.00
C ASP A 123 10.91 12.75 -4.73
N ASN A 124 9.91 11.88 -4.89
CA ASN A 124 9.17 11.28 -3.79
C ASN A 124 10.05 10.33 -2.98
N VAL A 125 9.85 10.34 -1.66
CA VAL A 125 10.59 9.49 -0.72
C VAL A 125 9.60 8.62 0.05
N ALA A 126 9.75 7.31 -0.07
CA ALA A 126 8.95 6.36 0.70
C ALA A 126 9.21 6.52 2.21
N LEU A 127 8.16 6.84 2.97
CA LEU A 127 8.18 6.88 4.43
C LEU A 127 7.69 5.56 5.04
N ALA A 128 6.80 4.86 4.35
CA ALA A 128 6.35 3.53 4.75
C ALA A 128 5.86 2.73 3.54
N CYS A 129 5.98 1.40 3.58
CA CYS A 129 5.45 0.52 2.54
C CYS A 129 5.16 -0.88 3.08
N SER A 130 4.05 -1.49 2.70
CA SER A 130 3.79 -2.91 2.90
C SER A 130 3.00 -3.52 1.75
N ALA A 131 3.28 -4.79 1.46
CA ALA A 131 2.76 -5.44 0.26
C ALA A 131 2.39 -6.91 0.49
N ALA A 132 1.23 -7.30 -0.03
CA ALA A 132 0.79 -8.70 -0.11
C ALA A 132 0.95 -9.19 -1.56
N ILE A 133 1.59 -10.35 -1.76
CA ILE A 133 1.87 -10.92 -3.09
C ILE A 133 0.96 -12.12 -3.37
N PHE A 134 0.40 -12.17 -4.57
CA PHE A 134 -0.52 -13.22 -5.02
C PHE A 134 -0.01 -13.89 -6.29
N GLY A 135 -0.29 -15.19 -6.42
CA GLY A 135 -0.13 -15.94 -7.67
C GLY A 135 1.31 -16.28 -8.06
N ALA A 136 2.27 -16.09 -7.16
CA ALA A 136 3.64 -16.53 -7.37
C ALA A 136 3.86 -17.98 -6.87
N SER A 137 4.39 -18.85 -7.74
CA SER A 137 4.62 -20.28 -7.43
C SER A 137 5.85 -20.56 -6.56
N GLU A 138 6.69 -19.55 -6.33
CA GLU A 138 7.78 -19.49 -5.35
C GLU A 138 7.72 -18.09 -4.75
N PRO A 139 8.13 -17.84 -3.49
CA PRO A 139 8.01 -16.50 -2.93
C PRO A 139 8.93 -15.56 -3.71
N PRO A 140 8.41 -14.64 -4.55
CA PRO A 140 9.26 -13.59 -5.05
C PRO A 140 9.26 -12.58 -3.92
N ALA A 141 10.43 -12.11 -3.50
CA ALA A 141 10.45 -10.75 -3.00
C ALA A 141 9.70 -9.89 -4.04
N VAL A 142 8.80 -8.99 -3.62
CA VAL A 142 8.42 -7.87 -4.51
C VAL A 142 9.74 -7.38 -5.12
N PRO A 143 9.87 -7.28 -6.45
CA PRO A 143 11.11 -6.82 -7.05
C PRO A 143 11.65 -5.60 -6.28
N ALA A 144 12.90 -5.62 -5.82
CA ALA A 144 13.48 -4.52 -5.04
C ALA A 144 13.54 -3.20 -5.86
N ASP A 145 13.29 -3.30 -7.17
CA ASP A 145 13.18 -2.22 -8.14
C ASP A 145 11.71 -1.92 -8.54
N LEU A 146 10.71 -2.41 -7.78
CA LEU A 146 9.32 -2.00 -7.95
C LEU A 146 9.17 -0.60 -7.37
N ASP A 147 9.45 0.37 -8.22
CA ASP A 147 9.15 1.77 -7.99
C ASP A 147 7.64 1.96 -8.16
N PHE A 148 6.87 1.76 -7.08
CA PHE A 148 5.40 1.91 -7.07
C PHE A 148 4.92 3.22 -7.72
N TRP A 149 5.76 4.25 -7.80
CA TRP A 149 5.43 5.58 -8.29
C TRP A 149 6.05 5.94 -9.64
N GLY A 150 6.90 5.08 -10.22
CA GLY A 150 7.26 5.16 -11.65
C GLY A 150 6.05 4.99 -12.58
N PHE A 151 4.87 4.68 -12.01
CA PHE A 151 3.62 4.38 -12.69
C PHE A 151 2.49 5.37 -12.37
N LEU A 152 2.78 6.42 -11.60
CA LEU A 152 1.86 7.52 -11.26
C LEU A 152 2.31 8.82 -11.91
#